data_AF-A0A410FU72-F1
#
_entry.id   AF-A0A410FU72-F1
#
_cell.length_a   1.000
_cell.length_b   1.000
_cell.length_c   1.000
_cell.angle_alpha   90.00
_cell.angle_beta   90.00
_cell.angle_gamma   90.00
#
_symmetry.space_group_name_H-M   'P 1'
#
loop_
_entity.id
_entity.type
_entity.pdbx_description
1 polymer ?
#
loop_
_entity_poly.entity_id
_entity_poly.type
_entity_poly.pdbx_seq_one_letter_code
_entity_poly.pdbx_strand_id
1 'polypeptide(L)'
;MMRGMRIGARGTRAAVAVSVVLLAGVLGWAEGPAQVVLPTPEGSWSIPGNYAGRRPAAGGTVEIRGVGVLSFDPAAVRTTRPDLFAPGHFSVFDVVVHLAERGEIALAYRWDEGTATHVILSLNGLPGWWYDARYPGGEFERPAVRMDHFPVRDGMAIRLYLEAPERLAAIERSFRDEVVRRAANAGRVVVPEVTIRGPRWTLVAHDVVVEPSGVRGDVFQPGLVTALDVLLALGRDGRISSLTLAWHDRLDNADPVDSFMVHALRAAEGEAPFAEGCMLVHQTGSAGLEGFLAPHGHGSSHVHLTADLEALVSPEHVRWTWLCP
;
A
#
# COMPACT_ATOMS: atom_id res chain seq x y z
N MET A 1 -53.70 -33.68 50.35
CA MET A 1 -54.81 -34.32 49.60
C MET A 1 -54.23 -34.96 48.35
N MET A 2 -54.40 -36.27 48.24
CA MET A 2 -54.32 -37.18 47.07
C MET A 2 -53.17 -37.12 46.04
N ARG A 3 -52.41 -38.22 46.06
CA ARG A 3 -51.78 -38.99 44.96
C ARG A 3 -52.53 -38.97 43.62
N GLY A 4 -51.74 -39.13 42.55
CA GLY A 4 -52.11 -39.79 41.28
C GLY A 4 -51.41 -39.12 40.10
N MET A 5 -50.97 -39.77 39.02
CA MET A 5 -50.92 -41.17 38.62
C MET A 5 -50.04 -41.18 37.34
N ARG A 6 -49.14 -42.16 37.20
CA ARG A 6 -48.37 -42.40 35.95
C ARG A 6 -49.17 -43.30 35.02
N ILE A 7 -49.28 -42.95 33.73
CA ILE A 7 -49.52 -43.81 32.56
C ILE A 7 -48.80 -43.08 31.40
N GLY A 8 -47.93 -43.62 30.56
CA GLY A 8 -47.68 -44.99 30.13
C GLY A 8 -47.90 -45.07 28.61
N ALA A 9 -46.87 -44.82 27.79
CA ALA A 9 -46.88 -45.15 26.37
C ALA A 9 -45.48 -45.53 25.90
N ARG A 10 -45.28 -46.83 25.66
CA ARG A 10 -44.09 -47.41 25.02
C ARG A 10 -44.28 -47.29 23.50
N GLY A 11 -43.47 -46.45 22.86
CA GLY A 11 -43.32 -46.43 21.40
C GLY A 11 -42.05 -47.19 21.01
N THR A 12 -42.23 -48.28 20.28
CA THR A 12 -41.17 -49.07 19.63
C THR A 12 -40.48 -48.20 18.57
N ARG A 13 -39.20 -47.88 18.76
CA ARG A 13 -38.37 -47.22 17.74
C ARG A 13 -37.66 -48.30 16.92
N ALA A 14 -38.00 -48.40 15.64
CA ALA A 14 -37.22 -49.12 14.65
C ALA A 14 -35.90 -48.38 14.41
N ALA A 15 -34.78 -49.07 14.56
CA ALA A 15 -33.46 -48.54 14.24
C ALA A 15 -33.26 -48.64 12.72
N VAL A 16 -33.25 -47.50 12.03
CA VAL A 16 -32.77 -47.40 10.64
C VAL A 16 -31.26 -47.17 10.72
N ALA A 17 -30.48 -48.18 10.34
CA ALA A 17 -29.04 -48.04 10.15
C ALA A 17 -28.81 -47.23 8.86
N VAL A 18 -28.50 -45.94 9.02
CA VAL A 18 -28.02 -45.09 7.93
C VAL A 18 -26.51 -45.33 7.81
N SER A 19 -26.11 -46.03 6.76
CA SER A 19 -24.71 -46.16 6.37
C SER A 19 -24.21 -44.80 5.87
N VAL A 20 -23.44 -44.10 6.70
CA VAL A 20 -22.70 -42.91 6.30
C VAL A 20 -21.50 -43.35 5.47
N VAL A 21 -21.58 -43.16 4.15
CA VAL A 21 -20.42 -43.26 3.25
C VAL A 21 -19.57 -42.01 3.48
N LEU A 22 -18.48 -42.16 4.22
CA LEU A 22 -17.41 -41.16 4.32
C LEU A 22 -16.66 -41.11 2.97
N LEU A 23 -17.14 -40.26 2.07
CA LEU A 23 -16.33 -39.77 0.96
C LEU A 23 -15.22 -38.89 1.54
N ALA A 24 -14.02 -39.46 1.69
CA ALA A 24 -12.79 -38.70 1.90
C ALA A 24 -12.49 -37.92 0.61
N GLY A 25 -13.22 -36.82 0.41
CA GLY A 25 -12.84 -35.80 -0.56
C GLY A 25 -11.53 -35.20 -0.07
N VAL A 26 -10.45 -35.42 -0.82
CA VAL A 26 -9.23 -34.61 -0.72
C VAL A 26 -9.65 -33.20 -1.10
N LEU A 27 -10.07 -32.42 -0.11
CA LEU A 27 -10.15 -30.98 -0.23
C LEU A 27 -8.71 -30.53 -0.49
N GLY A 28 -8.42 -30.21 -1.76
CA GLY A 28 -7.20 -29.51 -2.11
C GLY A 28 -7.22 -28.20 -1.35
N TRP A 29 -6.46 -28.13 -0.26
CA TRP A 29 -6.16 -26.87 0.39
C TRP A 29 -5.47 -26.03 -0.68
N ALA A 30 -6.08 -24.90 -1.04
CA ALA A 30 -5.43 -23.95 -1.94
C ALA A 30 -4.04 -23.68 -1.38
N GLU A 31 -3.00 -23.91 -2.19
CA GLU A 31 -1.64 -23.55 -1.81
C GLU A 31 -1.65 -22.08 -1.38
N GLY A 32 -1.10 -21.81 -0.19
CA GLY A 32 -1.01 -20.45 0.31
C GLY A 32 -0.19 -19.56 -0.63
N PRO A 33 -0.22 -18.23 -0.43
CA PRO A 33 0.59 -17.31 -1.22
C PRO A 33 2.08 -17.70 -1.15
N ALA A 34 2.80 -17.50 -2.24
CA ALA A 34 4.24 -17.74 -2.28
C ALA A 34 4.94 -16.87 -1.22
N GLN A 35 5.65 -17.51 -0.29
CA GLN A 35 6.38 -16.84 0.78
C GLN A 35 7.89 -16.82 0.52
N VAL A 36 8.52 -15.74 0.95
CA VAL A 36 9.96 -15.53 0.94
C VAL A 36 10.40 -15.22 2.37
N VAL A 37 11.36 -15.99 2.90
CA VAL A 37 11.99 -15.70 4.18
C VAL A 37 13.37 -15.10 3.92
N LEU A 38 13.63 -13.94 4.53
CA LEU A 38 14.90 -13.24 4.50
C LEU A 38 15.54 -13.25 5.89
N PRO A 39 16.89 -13.27 5.99
CA PRO A 39 17.78 -13.52 4.86
C PRO A 39 17.58 -14.92 4.27
N THR A 40 17.93 -15.11 2.99
CA THR A 40 17.89 -16.42 2.34
C THR A 40 18.85 -17.40 3.04
N PRO A 41 18.81 -18.72 2.77
CA PRO A 41 19.77 -19.66 3.34
C PRO A 41 21.24 -19.30 3.10
N GLU A 42 21.53 -18.54 2.03
CA GLU A 42 22.86 -18.01 1.70
C GLU A 42 23.22 -16.70 2.45
N GLY A 43 22.32 -16.20 3.30
CA GLY A 43 22.48 -14.94 4.03
C GLY A 43 22.10 -13.68 3.24
N SER A 44 21.45 -13.82 2.08
CA SER A 44 21.10 -12.68 1.23
C SER A 44 19.80 -11.99 1.66
N TRP A 45 19.74 -10.66 1.50
CA TRP A 45 18.51 -9.86 1.68
C TRP A 45 17.82 -9.53 0.35
N SER A 46 18.19 -10.20 -0.74
CA SER A 46 17.52 -10.10 -2.03
C SER A 46 16.31 -11.03 -2.07
N ILE A 47 15.19 -10.55 -2.61
CA ILE A 47 13.99 -11.37 -2.83
C ILE A 47 14.24 -12.30 -4.04
N PRO A 48 14.27 -13.64 -3.88
CA PRO A 48 14.45 -14.57 -4.98
C PRO A 48 13.16 -14.71 -5.79
N GLY A 49 13.27 -15.00 -7.09
CA GLY A 49 12.13 -15.23 -7.97
C GLY A 49 11.83 -14.06 -8.90
N ASN A 50 10.77 -14.19 -9.69
CA ASN A 50 10.31 -13.16 -10.61
C ASN A 50 8.85 -12.85 -10.30
N TYR A 51 8.64 -11.82 -9.50
CA TYR A 51 7.31 -11.33 -9.15
C TYR A 51 7.00 -10.14 -10.03
N ALA A 52 5.85 -10.19 -10.68
CA ALA A 52 5.41 -9.13 -11.57
C ALA A 52 3.93 -8.90 -11.35
N GLY A 53 3.57 -7.66 -11.05
CA GLY A 53 2.18 -7.24 -11.02
C GLY A 53 1.62 -7.06 -12.41
N ARG A 54 0.29 -7.12 -12.50
CA ARG A 54 -0.42 -6.87 -13.75
C ARG A 54 -0.23 -5.41 -14.16
N ARG A 55 -0.03 -5.20 -15.47
CA ARG A 55 -0.14 -3.89 -16.08
C ARG A 55 -1.61 -3.46 -16.06
N PRO A 56 -1.92 -2.19 -15.73
CA PRO A 56 -3.28 -1.69 -15.83
C PRO A 56 -3.84 -1.90 -17.24
N ALA A 57 -4.96 -2.62 -17.33
CA ALA A 57 -5.68 -2.96 -18.54
C ALA A 57 -7.21 -2.80 -18.39
N ALA A 58 -7.73 -2.80 -17.16
CA ALA A 58 -9.15 -2.57 -16.89
C ALA A 58 -9.42 -1.09 -16.57
N GLY A 59 -10.46 -0.55 -17.21
CA GLY A 59 -10.91 0.84 -17.01
C GLY A 59 -11.11 1.21 -15.55
N GLY A 60 -10.83 2.47 -15.22
CA GLY A 60 -11.07 3.07 -13.91
C GLY A 60 -11.98 4.29 -13.99
N THR A 61 -12.21 4.91 -12.83
CA THR A 61 -13.05 6.11 -12.73
C THR A 61 -12.35 7.25 -11.99
N VAL A 62 -12.65 8.47 -12.40
CA VAL A 62 -12.24 9.70 -11.69
C VAL A 62 -13.48 10.50 -11.35
N GLU A 63 -13.79 10.61 -10.07
CA GLU A 63 -14.79 11.53 -9.55
C GLU A 63 -14.12 12.90 -9.31
N ILE A 64 -14.56 13.94 -10.01
CA ILE A 64 -14.07 15.31 -9.80
C ILE A 64 -15.18 16.11 -9.13
N ARG A 65 -14.95 16.52 -7.89
CA ARG A 65 -15.97 17.22 -7.09
C ARG A 65 -16.40 18.51 -7.78
N GLY A 66 -17.70 18.60 -8.10
CA GLY A 66 -18.28 19.76 -8.80
C GLY A 66 -18.28 19.65 -10.34
N VAL A 67 -17.70 18.59 -10.91
CA VAL A 67 -17.71 18.32 -12.36
C VAL A 67 -18.52 17.07 -12.68
N GLY A 68 -18.21 15.94 -12.04
CA GLY A 68 -18.89 14.67 -12.29
C GLY A 68 -17.95 13.47 -12.19
N VAL A 69 -18.41 12.32 -12.68
CA VAL A 69 -17.62 11.09 -12.76
C VAL A 69 -17.22 10.85 -14.21
N LEU A 70 -15.93 10.70 -14.44
CA LEU A 70 -15.32 10.43 -15.74
C LEU A 70 -14.68 9.04 -15.73
N SER A 71 -14.54 8.43 -16.90
CA SER A 71 -13.86 7.16 -17.07
C SER A 71 -12.58 7.31 -17.89
N PHE A 72 -11.62 6.42 -17.65
CA PHE A 72 -10.39 6.35 -18.43
C PHE A 72 -10.10 4.91 -18.86
N ASP A 73 -9.48 4.78 -20.03
CA ASP A 73 -8.94 3.53 -20.55
C ASP A 73 -7.42 3.50 -20.31
N PRO A 74 -6.90 2.58 -19.46
CA PRO A 74 -5.47 2.46 -19.18
C PRO A 74 -4.59 2.38 -20.42
N ALA A 75 -5.07 1.76 -21.51
CA ALA A 75 -4.29 1.60 -22.74
C ALA A 75 -4.05 2.94 -23.46
N ALA A 76 -4.85 3.97 -23.16
CA ALA A 76 -4.74 5.30 -23.74
C ALA A 76 -3.97 6.29 -22.85
N VAL A 77 -3.67 5.95 -21.60
CA VAL A 77 -2.93 6.81 -20.67
C VAL A 77 -1.43 6.70 -20.94
N ARG A 78 -0.75 7.86 -20.98
CA ARG A 78 0.71 7.94 -21.14
C ARG A 78 1.32 8.51 -19.88
N THR A 79 2.41 7.92 -19.42
CA THR A 79 3.11 8.45 -18.24
C THR A 79 3.84 9.75 -18.54
N THR A 80 3.71 10.72 -17.64
CA THR A 80 4.51 11.94 -17.56
C THR A 80 5.81 11.75 -16.78
N ARG A 81 5.99 10.58 -16.15
CA ARG A 81 7.16 10.20 -15.36
C ARG A 81 7.83 8.93 -15.91
N PRO A 82 8.33 8.94 -17.17
CA PRO A 82 9.06 7.80 -17.72
C PRO A 82 10.39 7.52 -16.99
N ASP A 83 10.86 8.47 -16.18
CA ASP A 83 11.98 8.31 -15.25
C ASP A 83 11.62 7.48 -14.01
N LEU A 84 10.32 7.38 -13.66
CA LEU A 84 9.84 6.64 -12.50
C LEU A 84 9.20 5.31 -12.89
N PHE A 85 8.31 5.31 -13.88
CA PHE A 85 7.53 4.12 -14.26
C PHE A 85 8.13 3.35 -15.43
N ALA A 86 8.08 2.03 -15.32
CA ALA A 86 8.36 1.12 -16.42
C ALA A 86 7.29 1.23 -17.52
N PRO A 87 7.61 0.87 -18.78
CA PRO A 87 6.64 0.94 -19.88
C PRO A 87 5.34 0.17 -19.60
N GLY A 88 4.21 0.85 -19.74
CA GLY A 88 2.87 0.30 -19.48
C GLY A 88 2.34 0.57 -18.07
N HIS A 89 3.14 1.19 -17.19
CA HIS A 89 2.69 1.70 -15.90
C HIS A 89 2.60 3.23 -15.93
N PHE A 90 1.70 3.78 -15.11
CA PHE A 90 1.43 5.20 -15.00
C PHE A 90 0.82 5.52 -13.63
N SER A 91 0.78 6.81 -13.31
CA SER A 91 0.33 7.34 -12.03
C SER A 91 -1.10 7.89 -12.06
N VAL A 92 -1.64 8.21 -10.87
CA VAL A 92 -2.89 8.95 -10.73
C VAL A 92 -2.82 10.29 -11.48
N PHE A 93 -1.68 10.99 -11.43
CA PHE A 93 -1.50 12.26 -12.13
C PHE A 93 -1.63 12.12 -13.65
N ASP A 94 -1.09 11.03 -14.21
CA ASP A 94 -1.16 10.73 -15.64
C ASP A 94 -2.61 10.56 -16.12
N VAL A 95 -3.49 10.00 -15.28
CA VAL A 95 -4.92 9.93 -15.57
C VAL A 95 -5.55 11.33 -15.66
N VAL A 96 -5.18 12.25 -14.76
CA VAL A 96 -5.69 13.63 -14.79
C VAL A 96 -5.23 14.35 -16.06
N VAL A 97 -3.96 14.18 -16.46
CA VAL A 97 -3.44 14.72 -17.71
C VAL A 97 -4.19 14.14 -18.91
N HIS A 98 -4.41 12.83 -18.94
CA HIS A 98 -5.15 12.18 -20.02
C HIS A 98 -6.59 12.72 -20.18
N LEU A 99 -7.30 12.99 -19.08
CA LEU A 99 -8.63 13.60 -19.13
C LEU A 99 -8.57 15.04 -19.69
N ALA A 100 -7.51 15.79 -19.39
CA ALA A 100 -7.31 17.12 -19.95
C ALA A 100 -6.99 17.08 -21.45
N GLU A 101 -6.18 16.12 -21.91
CA GLU A 101 -5.88 15.90 -23.33
C GLU A 101 -7.13 15.54 -24.14
N ARG A 102 -8.09 14.86 -23.52
CA ARG A 102 -9.41 14.57 -24.10
C ARG A 102 -10.35 15.78 -24.12
N GLY A 103 -9.98 16.89 -23.50
CA GLY A 103 -10.78 18.11 -23.40
C GLY A 103 -11.93 18.00 -22.39
N GLU A 104 -11.92 17.01 -21.49
CA GLU A 104 -12.97 16.82 -20.47
C GLU A 104 -12.79 17.72 -19.25
N ILE A 105 -11.56 18.17 -19.01
CA ILE A 105 -11.21 19.16 -18.00
C ILE A 105 -10.18 20.15 -18.55
N ALA A 106 -10.19 21.39 -18.03
CA ALA A 106 -9.12 22.34 -18.26
C ALA A 106 -8.08 22.21 -17.15
N LEU A 107 -6.87 21.72 -17.47
CA LEU A 107 -5.79 21.51 -16.52
C LEU A 107 -4.61 22.43 -16.82
N ALA A 108 -4.17 23.19 -15.83
CA ALA A 108 -2.87 23.86 -15.82
C ALA A 108 -2.00 23.20 -14.74
N TYR A 109 -0.81 22.74 -15.14
CA TYR A 109 0.14 22.09 -14.25
C TYR A 109 1.57 22.42 -14.66
N ARG A 110 2.52 22.16 -13.76
CA ARG A 110 3.96 22.25 -14.05
C ARG A 110 4.74 21.22 -13.27
N TRP A 111 5.91 20.84 -13.77
CA TRP A 111 6.94 20.21 -12.94
C TRP A 111 7.49 21.24 -11.94
N ASP A 112 7.67 20.82 -10.69
CA ASP A 112 8.34 21.61 -9.65
C ASP A 112 9.58 20.85 -9.16
N GLU A 113 10.76 21.35 -9.55
CA GLU A 113 12.04 20.77 -9.12
C GLU A 113 12.22 20.80 -7.61
N GLY A 114 11.63 21.80 -6.93
CA GLY A 114 11.75 21.96 -5.48
C GLY A 114 11.00 20.90 -4.68
N THR A 115 10.00 20.24 -5.26
CA THR A 115 9.24 19.15 -4.65
C THR A 115 9.38 17.83 -5.40
N ALA A 116 10.08 17.84 -6.55
CA ALA A 116 10.28 16.73 -7.46
C ALA A 116 8.97 16.02 -7.85
N THR A 117 7.95 16.81 -8.20
CA THR A 117 6.63 16.31 -8.60
C THR A 117 5.93 17.28 -9.55
N HIS A 118 4.94 16.80 -10.28
CA HIS A 118 3.99 17.66 -10.97
C HIS A 118 2.97 18.26 -10.00
N VAL A 119 2.82 19.59 -10.07
CA VAL A 119 1.87 20.35 -9.26
C VAL A 119 0.72 20.85 -10.14
N ILE A 120 -0.52 20.58 -9.73
CA ILE A 120 -1.72 21.15 -10.36
C ILE A 120 -1.82 22.62 -9.94
N LEU A 121 -1.64 23.53 -10.90
CA LEU A 121 -1.82 24.96 -10.70
C LEU A 121 -3.30 25.34 -10.71
N SER A 122 -4.05 24.76 -11.64
CA SER A 122 -5.51 24.84 -11.65
C SER A 122 -6.16 23.68 -12.39
N LEU A 123 -7.35 23.29 -11.92
CA LEU A 123 -8.28 22.42 -12.63
C LEU A 123 -9.61 23.16 -12.73
N ASN A 124 -10.09 23.36 -13.96
CA ASN A 124 -11.26 24.17 -14.31
C ASN A 124 -11.21 25.58 -13.67
N GLY A 125 -10.02 26.19 -13.65
CA GLY A 125 -9.78 27.53 -13.12
C GLY A 125 -9.65 27.63 -11.60
N LEU A 126 -9.76 26.53 -10.87
CA LEU A 126 -9.63 26.51 -9.40
C LEU A 126 -8.27 25.89 -8.99
N PRO A 127 -7.53 26.49 -8.05
CA PRO A 127 -6.29 25.92 -7.51
C PRO A 127 -6.56 24.98 -6.32
N GLY A 128 -5.52 24.34 -5.81
CA GLY A 128 -5.58 23.62 -4.53
C GLY A 128 -6.20 22.22 -4.61
N TRP A 129 -6.08 21.57 -5.77
CA TRP A 129 -6.60 20.22 -5.98
C TRP A 129 -5.68 19.15 -5.39
N TRP A 130 -6.28 18.17 -4.72
CA TRP A 130 -5.64 16.94 -4.27
C TRP A 130 -6.50 15.74 -4.65
N TYR A 131 -6.12 14.55 -4.16
CA TYR A 131 -6.81 13.31 -4.50
C TYR A 131 -7.01 12.37 -3.32
N ASP A 132 -8.05 11.55 -3.44
CA ASP A 132 -8.22 10.28 -2.76
C ASP A 132 -8.12 9.16 -3.81
N ALA A 133 -7.73 7.97 -3.35
CA ALA A 133 -7.54 6.80 -4.19
C ALA A 133 -8.13 5.57 -3.50
N ARG A 134 -8.74 4.67 -4.28
CA ARG A 134 -9.07 3.31 -3.82
C ARG A 134 -8.89 2.29 -4.94
N TYR A 135 -8.42 1.11 -4.59
CA TYR A 135 -8.47 -0.07 -5.44
C TYR A 135 -9.84 -0.78 -5.30
N PRO A 136 -10.22 -1.67 -6.23
CA PRO A 136 -11.43 -2.48 -6.11
C PRO A 136 -11.46 -3.24 -4.79
N GLY A 137 -12.56 -3.16 -4.04
CA GLY A 137 -12.71 -3.82 -2.74
C GLY A 137 -12.14 -3.05 -1.54
N GLY A 138 -11.35 -2.00 -1.77
CA GLY A 138 -10.81 -1.12 -0.72
C GLY A 138 -11.66 0.12 -0.43
N GLU A 139 -11.25 0.85 0.61
CA GLU A 139 -11.81 2.16 0.97
C GLU A 139 -11.01 3.30 0.31
N PHE A 140 -11.60 4.50 0.26
CA PHE A 140 -10.88 5.69 -0.19
C PHE A 140 -9.84 6.12 0.84
N GLU A 141 -8.60 6.18 0.40
CA GLU A 141 -7.48 6.72 1.15
C GLU A 141 -7.25 8.16 0.78
N ARG A 142 -6.76 8.93 1.76
CA ARG A 142 -6.40 10.33 1.61
C ARG A 142 -4.88 10.50 1.70
N PRO A 143 -4.09 9.97 0.74
CA PRO A 143 -2.65 9.88 0.89
C PRO A 143 -1.99 11.26 0.94
N ALA A 144 -0.82 11.33 1.59
CA ALA A 144 0.13 12.42 1.45
C ALA A 144 1.29 12.03 0.51
N VAL A 145 0.96 11.25 -0.53
CA VAL A 145 1.90 10.76 -1.55
C VAL A 145 1.80 11.66 -2.78
N ARG A 146 2.92 11.90 -3.46
CA ARG A 146 2.94 12.65 -4.73
C ARG A 146 1.99 11.96 -5.72
N MET A 147 1.06 12.72 -6.30
CA MET A 147 0.06 12.18 -7.21
C MET A 147 0.71 11.49 -8.43
N ASP A 148 1.88 11.97 -8.86
CA ASP A 148 2.67 11.40 -9.96
C ASP A 148 3.63 10.27 -9.51
N HIS A 149 3.60 9.86 -8.24
CA HIS A 149 4.28 8.68 -7.72
C HIS A 149 3.30 7.53 -7.40
N PHE A 150 1.99 7.80 -7.37
CA PHE A 150 1.00 6.81 -6.97
C PHE A 150 0.59 5.95 -8.17
N PRO A 151 1.02 4.68 -8.27
CA PRO A 151 0.71 3.83 -9.42
C PRO A 151 -0.78 3.53 -9.51
N VAL A 152 -1.32 3.58 -10.73
CA VAL A 152 -2.69 3.13 -11.01
C VAL A 152 -2.73 1.61 -11.14
N ARG A 153 -3.85 1.01 -10.71
CA ARG A 153 -4.17 -0.41 -10.84
C ARG A 153 -5.51 -0.60 -11.55
N ASP A 154 -5.80 -1.82 -11.96
CA ASP A 154 -7.09 -2.18 -12.58
C ASP A 154 -8.28 -1.82 -11.70
N GLY A 155 -9.32 -1.25 -12.31
CA GLY A 155 -10.57 -0.92 -11.63
C GLY A 155 -10.47 0.17 -10.55
N MET A 156 -9.31 0.84 -10.44
CA MET A 156 -9.09 1.88 -9.45
C MET A 156 -10.09 3.04 -9.60
N ALA A 157 -10.55 3.57 -8.48
CA ALA A 157 -11.34 4.80 -8.43
C ALA A 157 -10.53 5.92 -7.76
N ILE A 158 -10.51 7.07 -8.40
CA ILE A 158 -9.82 8.27 -7.97
C ILE A 158 -10.88 9.34 -7.67
N ARG A 159 -10.69 10.13 -6.62
CA ARG A 159 -11.51 11.31 -6.34
C ARG A 159 -10.63 12.54 -6.26
N LEU A 160 -10.91 13.55 -7.08
CA LEU A 160 -10.29 14.87 -6.99
C LEU A 160 -11.17 15.82 -6.19
N TYR A 161 -10.55 16.58 -5.28
CA TYR A 161 -11.22 17.59 -4.46
C TYR A 161 -10.30 18.76 -4.14
N LEU A 162 -10.90 19.87 -3.70
CA LEU A 162 -10.18 21.02 -3.17
C LEU A 162 -9.73 20.73 -1.74
N GLU A 163 -8.42 20.72 -1.52
CA GLU A 163 -7.80 20.48 -0.23
C GLU A 163 -7.83 21.75 0.64
N ALA A 164 -7.87 21.57 1.96
CA ALA A 164 -7.64 22.63 2.92
C ALA A 164 -6.24 23.24 2.67
N PRO A 165 -6.14 24.57 2.46
CA PRO A 165 -4.88 25.21 2.12
C PRO A 165 -3.73 24.89 3.08
N GLU A 166 -4.00 24.77 4.37
CA GLU A 166 -3.01 24.44 5.39
C GLU A 166 -2.46 23.01 5.24
N ARG A 167 -3.32 22.01 4.96
CA ARG A 167 -2.89 20.63 4.73
C ARG A 167 -2.09 20.52 3.44
N LEU A 168 -2.56 21.15 2.36
CA LEU A 168 -1.83 21.14 1.08
C LEU A 168 -0.44 21.76 1.24
N ALA A 169 -0.34 22.91 1.91
CA ALA A 169 0.94 23.55 2.20
C ALA A 169 1.87 22.68 3.07
N ALA A 170 1.32 21.88 3.99
CA ALA A 170 2.10 20.94 4.78
C ALA A 170 2.63 19.77 3.93
N ILE A 171 1.82 19.24 3.01
CA ILE A 171 2.24 18.20 2.05
C ILE A 171 3.37 18.73 1.16
N GLU A 172 3.20 19.91 0.55
CA GLU A 172 4.22 20.53 -0.30
C GLU A 172 5.51 20.82 0.45
N ARG A 173 5.42 21.25 1.71
CA ARG A 173 6.59 21.44 2.58
C ARG A 173 7.31 20.12 2.83
N SER A 174 6.58 19.06 3.17
CA SER A 174 7.15 17.71 3.33
C SER A 174 7.94 17.28 2.10
N PHE A 175 7.36 17.45 0.91
CA PHE A 175 8.04 17.08 -0.34
C PHE A 175 9.29 17.91 -0.61
N ARG A 176 9.26 19.21 -0.27
CA ARG A 176 10.44 20.07 -0.40
C ARG A 176 11.56 19.64 0.55
N ASP A 177 11.21 19.34 1.79
CA ASP A 177 12.17 18.91 2.81
C ASP A 177 12.82 17.57 2.42
N GLU A 178 12.08 16.66 1.78
CA GLU A 178 12.61 15.42 1.22
C GLU A 178 13.65 15.66 0.11
N VAL A 179 13.37 16.57 -0.83
CA VAL A 179 14.30 16.92 -1.91
C VAL A 179 15.56 17.56 -1.35
N VAL A 180 15.43 18.51 -0.41
CA VAL A 180 16.56 19.15 0.28
C VAL A 180 17.40 18.11 1.02
N ARG A 181 16.75 17.20 1.76
CA ARG A 181 17.43 16.12 2.50
C ARG A 181 18.17 15.17 1.57
N ARG A 182 17.56 14.77 0.45
CA ARG A 182 18.21 13.93 -0.55
C ARG A 182 19.44 14.62 -1.14
N ALA A 183 19.33 15.90 -1.47
CA ALA A 183 20.46 16.69 -1.98
C ALA A 183 21.59 16.80 -0.95
N ALA A 184 21.27 17.06 0.32
CA ALA A 184 22.24 17.10 1.42
C ALA A 184 22.96 15.75 1.64
N ASN A 185 22.29 14.64 1.30
CA ASN A 185 22.85 13.29 1.38
C ASN A 185 23.50 12.79 0.07
N ALA A 186 23.92 13.73 -0.80
CA ALA A 186 24.57 13.45 -2.08
C ALA A 186 23.71 12.52 -2.99
N GLY A 187 22.40 12.73 -2.97
CA GLY A 187 21.43 11.97 -3.78
C GLY A 187 20.93 10.68 -3.14
N ARG A 188 21.51 10.25 -2.01
CA ARG A 188 21.10 9.03 -1.28
C ARG A 188 19.80 9.26 -0.51
N VAL A 189 19.00 8.21 -0.42
CA VAL A 189 17.82 8.18 0.47
C VAL A 189 18.32 7.83 1.87
N VAL A 190 18.22 8.79 2.78
CA VAL A 190 18.48 8.57 4.20
C VAL A 190 17.21 8.90 4.96
N VAL A 191 16.73 7.95 5.76
CA VAL A 191 15.58 8.12 6.63
C VAL A 191 16.09 8.43 8.04
N PRO A 192 15.93 9.67 8.53
CA PRO A 192 16.41 10.08 9.86
C PRO A 192 15.87 9.20 11.00
N GLU A 193 14.61 8.76 10.92
CA GLU A 193 14.01 7.88 11.92
C GLU A 193 13.15 6.78 11.29
N VAL A 194 13.45 5.53 11.60
CA VAL A 194 12.60 4.39 11.29
C VAL A 194 12.11 3.78 12.59
N THR A 195 10.79 3.70 12.77
CA THR A 195 10.18 3.05 13.94
C THR A 195 9.37 1.83 13.51
N ILE A 196 9.57 0.69 14.16
CA ILE A 196 8.72 -0.50 13.99
C ILE A 196 8.08 -0.84 15.33
N ARG A 197 6.76 -0.77 15.40
CA ARG A 197 5.97 -1.10 16.59
C ARG A 197 5.42 -2.51 16.48
N GLY A 198 6.01 -3.44 17.23
CA GLY A 198 5.45 -4.76 17.48
C GLY A 198 4.40 -4.75 18.60
N PRO A 199 3.74 -5.88 18.87
CA PRO A 199 2.70 -5.97 19.90
C PRO A 199 3.18 -5.61 21.33
N ARG A 200 4.46 -5.87 21.64
CA ARG A 200 5.05 -5.66 22.97
C ARG A 200 6.46 -5.08 22.93
N TRP A 201 6.88 -4.59 21.77
CA TRP A 201 8.24 -4.12 21.54
C TRP A 201 8.23 -2.99 20.53
N THR A 202 9.29 -2.18 20.53
CA THR A 202 9.47 -1.11 19.56
C THR A 202 10.95 -1.07 19.18
N LEU A 203 11.22 -1.18 17.88
CA LEU A 203 12.53 -0.92 17.32
C LEU A 203 12.55 0.52 16.81
N VAL A 204 13.60 1.27 17.17
CA VAL A 204 13.87 2.61 16.63
C VAL A 204 15.27 2.58 16.02
N ALA A 205 15.37 2.98 14.76
CA ALA A 205 16.61 3.13 14.04
C ALA A 205 16.75 4.56 13.55
N HIS A 206 17.98 5.07 13.55
CA HIS A 206 18.30 6.42 13.10
C HIS A 206 19.24 6.39 11.91
N ASP A 207 19.10 7.40 11.06
CA ASP A 207 19.94 7.65 9.88
C ASP A 207 20.09 6.41 8.98
N VAL A 208 18.97 5.75 8.70
CA VAL A 208 18.94 4.52 7.90
C VAL A 208 19.21 4.89 6.44
N VAL A 209 20.34 4.42 5.91
CA VAL A 209 20.68 4.56 4.49
C VAL A 209 19.93 3.49 3.71
N VAL A 210 19.07 3.91 2.78
CA VAL A 210 18.21 3.01 2.02
C VAL A 210 18.70 2.95 0.58
N GLU A 211 18.98 1.74 0.11
CA GLU A 211 19.41 1.47 -1.26
C GLU A 211 18.31 0.74 -2.03
N PRO A 212 18.18 0.99 -3.34
CA PRO A 212 17.16 0.36 -4.15
C PRO A 212 17.44 -1.15 -4.29
N SER A 213 16.48 -2.00 -3.93
CA SER A 213 16.60 -3.45 -4.13
C SER A 213 16.18 -3.90 -5.54
N GLY A 214 15.39 -3.08 -6.24
CA GLY A 214 14.82 -3.42 -7.53
C GLY A 214 13.67 -4.44 -7.47
N VAL A 215 13.05 -4.64 -6.30
CA VAL A 215 11.95 -5.62 -6.12
C VAL A 215 10.79 -5.41 -7.09
N ARG A 216 10.48 -4.17 -7.46
CA ARG A 216 9.41 -3.81 -8.39
C ARG A 216 9.91 -3.27 -9.72
N GLY A 217 10.91 -3.94 -10.31
CA GLY A 217 11.41 -3.62 -11.66
C GLY A 217 10.38 -3.82 -12.77
N ASP A 218 9.24 -4.47 -12.48
CA ASP A 218 8.07 -4.56 -13.35
C ASP A 218 7.30 -3.23 -13.44
N VAL A 219 7.22 -2.48 -12.33
CA VAL A 219 6.45 -1.22 -12.23
C VAL A 219 7.34 0.01 -12.36
N PHE A 220 8.55 -0.04 -11.82
CA PHE A 220 9.42 1.12 -11.69
C PHE A 220 10.72 0.97 -12.49
N GLN A 221 11.30 2.12 -12.82
CA GLN A 221 12.64 2.19 -13.40
C GLN A 221 13.71 1.72 -12.40
N PRO A 222 14.83 1.14 -12.87
CA PRO A 222 15.94 0.75 -12.01
C PRO A 222 16.45 1.90 -11.15
N GLY A 223 16.78 1.62 -9.88
CA GLY A 223 17.33 2.58 -8.94
C GLY A 223 16.31 3.34 -8.10
N LEU A 224 15.01 3.11 -8.30
CA LEU A 224 13.97 3.66 -7.43
C LEU A 224 13.97 2.95 -6.06
N VAL A 225 13.92 3.74 -5.00
CA VAL A 225 13.78 3.27 -3.61
C VAL A 225 12.30 3.26 -3.22
N THR A 226 11.87 2.22 -2.53
CA THR A 226 10.51 2.00 -2.05
C THR A 226 10.47 1.92 -0.51
N ALA A 227 9.28 1.96 0.09
CA ALA A 227 9.13 1.76 1.52
C ALA A 227 9.61 0.35 1.97
N LEU A 228 9.44 -0.69 1.14
CA LEU A 228 9.94 -2.04 1.44
C LEU A 228 11.47 -2.07 1.57
N ASP A 229 12.18 -1.27 0.78
CA ASP A 229 13.64 -1.18 0.84
C ASP A 229 14.16 -0.74 2.21
N VAL A 230 13.34 -0.01 2.99
CA VAL A 230 13.67 0.38 4.37
C VAL A 230 13.81 -0.86 5.25
N LEU A 231 12.88 -1.82 5.17
CA LEU A 231 12.97 -3.07 5.94
C LEU A 231 14.15 -3.93 5.49
N LEU A 232 14.43 -3.96 4.18
CA LEU A 232 15.59 -4.67 3.62
C LEU A 232 16.91 -4.03 4.08
N ALA A 233 16.97 -2.70 4.17
CA ALA A 233 18.13 -1.99 4.71
C ALA A 233 18.36 -2.33 6.19
N LEU A 234 17.31 -2.28 7.02
CA LEU A 234 17.40 -2.69 8.43
C LEU A 234 17.86 -4.14 8.61
N GLY A 235 17.44 -5.03 7.71
CA GLY A 235 17.89 -6.41 7.65
C GLY A 235 19.39 -6.54 7.36
N ARG A 236 19.87 -5.86 6.32
CA ARG A 236 21.30 -5.83 5.96
C ARG A 236 22.18 -5.24 7.06
N ASP A 237 21.66 -4.26 7.80
CA ASP A 237 22.32 -3.66 8.96
C ASP A 237 22.27 -4.55 10.21
N GLY A 238 21.61 -5.71 10.16
CA GLY A 238 21.48 -6.64 11.28
C GLY A 238 20.52 -6.18 12.38
N ARG A 239 19.73 -5.12 12.13
CA ARG A 239 18.71 -4.61 13.09
C ARG A 239 17.45 -5.47 13.08
N ILE A 240 17.15 -6.08 11.93
CA ILE A 240 16.13 -7.14 11.79
C ILE A 240 16.88 -8.44 11.47
N SER A 241 16.57 -9.51 12.19
CA SER A 241 17.19 -10.82 12.02
C SER A 241 16.43 -11.74 11.07
N SER A 242 15.12 -11.51 10.88
CA SER A 242 14.33 -12.22 9.89
C SER A 242 13.12 -11.40 9.41
N LEU A 243 12.79 -11.51 8.13
CA LEU A 243 11.63 -10.91 7.48
C LEU A 243 10.96 -11.95 6.57
N THR A 244 9.70 -12.27 6.82
CA THR A 244 8.88 -13.10 5.93
C THR A 244 7.98 -12.21 5.11
N LEU A 245 8.10 -12.29 3.80
CA LEU A 245 7.24 -11.63 2.82
C LEU A 245 6.35 -12.66 2.15
N ALA A 246 5.13 -12.28 1.79
CA ALA A 246 4.26 -13.09 0.95
C ALA A 246 3.75 -12.26 -0.22
N TRP A 247 3.75 -12.83 -1.41
CA TRP A 247 3.18 -12.22 -2.59
C TRP A 247 1.68 -12.50 -2.68
N HIS A 248 0.88 -11.45 -2.85
CA HIS A 248 -0.57 -11.55 -3.00
C HIS A 248 -1.00 -10.96 -4.34
N ASP A 249 -1.57 -11.79 -5.21
CA ASP A 249 -2.27 -11.31 -6.40
C ASP A 249 -3.62 -10.67 -6.02
N ARG A 250 -4.21 -11.15 -4.92
CA ARG A 250 -5.49 -10.71 -4.35
C ARG A 250 -5.48 -10.85 -2.84
N LEU A 251 -6.26 -10.03 -2.15
CA LEU A 251 -6.50 -10.14 -0.71
C LEU A 251 -7.99 -9.90 -0.44
N ASP A 252 -8.70 -10.91 0.06
CA ASP A 252 -10.16 -10.86 0.24
C ASP A 252 -10.91 -10.45 -1.04
N ASN A 253 -11.59 -9.30 -1.03
CA ASN A 253 -12.28 -8.70 -2.17
C ASN A 253 -11.40 -7.72 -2.96
N ALA A 254 -10.15 -7.52 -2.55
CA ALA A 254 -9.16 -6.71 -3.24
C ALA A 254 -8.50 -7.49 -4.37
N ASP A 255 -8.75 -7.08 -5.61
CA ASP A 255 -8.16 -7.65 -6.81
C ASP A 255 -8.09 -6.56 -7.91
N PRO A 256 -6.90 -6.16 -8.39
CA PRO A 256 -5.58 -6.69 -8.05
C PRO A 256 -4.97 -6.10 -6.77
N VAL A 257 -4.22 -6.94 -6.04
CA VAL A 257 -3.23 -6.50 -5.05
C VAL A 257 -1.84 -6.46 -5.66
N ASP A 258 -1.42 -7.57 -6.27
CA ASP A 258 -0.16 -7.75 -6.99
C ASP A 258 1.06 -7.14 -6.30
N SER A 259 1.26 -7.52 -5.03
CA SER A 259 2.23 -6.87 -4.15
C SER A 259 2.74 -7.77 -3.03
N PHE A 260 3.90 -7.42 -2.47
CA PHE A 260 4.40 -8.04 -1.25
C PHE A 260 3.74 -7.49 0.01
N MET A 261 3.40 -8.39 0.92
CA MET A 261 2.99 -8.08 2.28
C MET A 261 3.96 -8.69 3.28
N VAL A 262 4.23 -7.95 4.36
CA VAL A 262 5.03 -8.46 5.47
C VAL A 262 4.17 -9.40 6.31
N HIS A 263 4.56 -10.67 6.33
CA HIS A 263 3.91 -11.70 7.13
C HIS A 263 4.58 -11.82 8.48
N ALA A 264 5.90 -11.84 8.58
CA ALA A 264 6.56 -11.92 9.88
C ALA A 264 7.81 -11.06 9.92
N LEU A 265 8.15 -10.59 11.10
CA LEU A 265 9.36 -9.82 11.33
C LEU A 265 9.94 -10.16 12.71
N ARG A 266 11.23 -10.43 12.76
CA ARG A 266 11.99 -10.66 13.99
C ARG A 266 13.15 -9.68 14.12
N ALA A 267 13.21 -8.98 15.24
CA ALA A 267 14.30 -8.10 15.64
C ALA A 267 14.86 -8.53 17.00
N ALA A 268 15.91 -7.86 17.49
CA ALA A 268 16.47 -8.16 18.80
C ALA A 268 15.48 -7.85 19.94
N GLU A 269 14.64 -6.84 19.72
CA GLU A 269 13.62 -6.37 20.65
C GLU A 269 12.42 -7.33 20.76
N GLY A 270 12.20 -8.16 19.73
CA GLY A 270 11.14 -9.16 19.74
C GLY A 270 10.76 -9.67 18.36
N GLU A 271 9.76 -10.55 18.36
CA GLU A 271 9.17 -11.11 17.15
C GLU A 271 7.70 -10.71 17.07
N ALA A 272 7.25 -10.46 15.85
CA ALA A 272 5.84 -10.31 15.53
C ALA A 272 5.54 -11.24 14.35
N PRO A 273 5.05 -12.47 14.61
CA PRO A 273 4.55 -13.33 13.55
C PRO A 273 3.24 -12.76 13.01
N PHE A 274 2.90 -13.12 11.78
CA PHE A 274 1.57 -12.89 11.23
C PHE A 274 0.55 -13.51 12.18
N ALA A 275 -0.29 -12.70 12.80
CA ALA A 275 -1.54 -13.19 13.35
C ALA A 275 -2.60 -13.03 12.26
N GLU A 276 -3.49 -14.03 12.12
CA GLU A 276 -4.55 -14.01 11.13
C GLU A 276 -5.34 -12.70 11.20
N GLY A 277 -5.44 -11.99 10.09
CA GLY A 277 -6.09 -10.68 9.98
C GLY A 277 -5.22 -9.47 10.33
N CYS A 278 -4.01 -9.65 10.87
CA CYS A 278 -3.10 -8.52 11.13
C CYS A 278 -2.26 -8.16 9.91
N MET A 279 -2.05 -6.88 9.65
CA MET A 279 -1.17 -6.39 8.58
C MET A 279 -0.16 -5.40 9.15
N LEU A 280 1.11 -5.55 8.77
CA LEU A 280 2.10 -4.51 9.02
C LEU A 280 1.91 -3.40 7.97
N VAL A 281 1.38 -2.27 8.42
CA VAL A 281 1.23 -1.07 7.58
C VAL A 281 2.36 -0.09 7.87
N HIS A 282 2.58 0.84 6.95
CA HIS A 282 3.54 1.92 7.12
C HIS A 282 2.92 3.29 6.93
N GLN A 283 3.62 4.28 7.46
CA GLN A 283 3.42 5.70 7.25
C GLN A 283 4.77 6.31 6.89
N THR A 284 4.78 7.14 5.86
CA THR A 284 5.91 8.01 5.50
C THR A 284 5.50 9.47 5.64
N GLY A 285 6.48 10.36 5.82
CA GLY A 285 6.25 11.80 5.76
C GLY A 285 7.13 12.59 6.71
N SER A 286 6.58 13.71 7.18
CA SER A 286 7.20 14.65 8.11
C SER A 286 6.34 14.89 9.35
N ALA A 287 6.97 15.36 10.43
CA ALA A 287 6.28 15.74 11.66
C ALA A 287 5.18 16.79 11.41
N GLY A 288 5.36 17.65 10.39
CA GLY A 288 4.37 18.65 9.99
C GLY A 288 3.05 18.08 9.46
N LEU A 289 3.02 16.81 9.06
CA LEU A 289 1.81 16.13 8.61
C LEU A 289 1.05 15.43 9.75
N GLU A 290 1.66 15.24 10.92
CA GLU A 290 1.04 14.55 12.05
C GLU A 290 -0.22 15.26 12.56
N GLY A 291 -0.25 16.60 12.50
CA GLY A 291 -1.41 17.40 12.89
C GLY A 291 -2.61 17.29 11.95
N PHE A 292 -2.43 16.71 10.76
CA PHE A 292 -3.48 16.49 9.77
C PHE A 292 -3.94 15.03 9.71
N LEU A 293 -3.43 14.18 10.61
CA LEU A 293 -3.92 12.82 10.77
C LEU A 293 -5.34 12.88 11.33
N ALA A 294 -6.32 12.47 10.52
CA ALA A 294 -7.73 12.57 10.90
C ALA A 294 -8.00 11.82 12.24
N PRO A 295 -8.89 12.33 13.10
CA PRO A 295 -9.23 11.72 14.38
C PRO A 295 -10.05 10.41 14.28
N HIS A 296 -10.23 9.85 13.09
CA HIS A 296 -11.02 8.64 12.86
C HIS A 296 -10.14 7.46 12.47
N GLY A 297 -9.87 6.58 13.45
CA GLY A 297 -9.74 5.11 13.33
C GLY A 297 -8.69 4.48 12.42
N HIS A 298 -8.48 5.03 11.23
CA HIS A 298 -7.51 4.60 10.24
C HIS A 298 -6.79 5.88 9.82
N GLY A 299 -5.69 6.17 10.52
CA GLY A 299 -4.92 7.41 10.31
C GLY A 299 -4.69 7.63 8.83
N SER A 300 -4.97 8.85 8.37
CA SER A 300 -4.85 9.32 6.98
C SER A 300 -3.40 9.38 6.45
N SER A 301 -2.55 8.51 6.97
CA SER A 301 -1.17 8.25 6.59
C SER A 301 -0.88 6.77 6.37
N HIS A 302 -1.81 5.87 6.73
CA HIS A 302 -1.75 4.49 6.27
C HIS A 302 -2.13 4.50 4.79
N VAL A 303 -1.12 4.41 3.95
CA VAL A 303 -1.33 4.19 2.53
C VAL A 303 -1.52 2.68 2.38
N HIS A 304 -2.65 2.22 1.86
CA HIS A 304 -2.79 0.81 1.45
C HIS A 304 -2.08 0.56 0.11
N LEU A 305 -1.39 1.57 -0.43
CA LEU A 305 -0.24 1.35 -1.29
C LEU A 305 0.74 0.49 -0.50
N THR A 306 0.90 -0.75 -0.94
CA THR A 306 1.82 -1.69 -0.33
C THR A 306 3.24 -1.13 -0.35
N ALA A 307 4.05 -1.53 0.62
CA ALA A 307 5.37 -0.94 0.83
C ALA A 307 6.31 -1.05 -0.38
N ASP A 308 6.13 -2.09 -1.20
CA ASP A 308 6.89 -2.31 -2.44
C ASP A 308 6.47 -1.37 -3.58
N LEU A 309 5.34 -0.66 -3.45
CA LEU A 309 4.82 0.27 -4.44
C LEU A 309 4.86 1.74 -4.01
N GLU A 310 5.25 2.04 -2.78
CA GLU A 310 5.43 3.42 -2.34
C GLU A 310 6.86 3.90 -2.60
N ALA A 311 7.04 4.70 -3.66
CA ALA A 311 8.31 5.31 -4.02
C ALA A 311 8.76 6.39 -3.01
N LEU A 312 10.00 6.29 -2.52
CA LEU A 312 10.60 7.22 -1.56
C LEU A 312 11.57 8.20 -2.22
N VAL A 313 11.56 9.45 -1.72
CA VAL A 313 12.58 10.46 -2.05
C VAL A 313 13.60 10.58 -0.92
N SER A 314 13.20 11.06 0.26
CA SER A 314 14.00 11.02 1.51
C SER A 314 13.13 11.49 2.69
N PRO A 315 12.08 10.71 3.07
CA PRO A 315 11.15 11.12 4.13
C PRO A 315 11.88 11.37 5.46
N GLU A 316 11.29 12.19 6.33
CA GLU A 316 11.83 12.45 7.67
C GLU A 316 11.69 11.20 8.56
N HIS A 317 10.60 10.46 8.39
CA HIS A 317 10.40 9.20 9.08
C HIS A 317 9.70 8.14 8.23
N VAL A 318 9.91 6.88 8.61
CA VAL A 318 9.06 5.75 8.20
C VAL A 318 8.64 4.99 9.46
N ARG A 319 7.33 4.86 9.68
CA ARG A 319 6.76 4.21 10.86
C ARG A 319 5.97 3.00 10.44
N TRP A 320 6.25 1.85 11.05
CA TRP A 320 5.57 0.59 10.82
C TRP A 320 4.77 0.21 12.06
N THR A 321 3.53 -0.21 11.86
CA THR A 321 2.65 -0.66 12.95
C THR A 321 1.83 -1.86 12.49
N TRP A 322 1.65 -2.84 13.35
CA TRP A 322 0.70 -3.93 13.11
C TRP A 322 -0.72 -3.41 13.37
N LEU A 323 -1.55 -3.40 12.33
CA LEU A 323 -2.99 -3.23 12.46
C LEU A 323 -3.64 -4.60 12.52
N CYS A 324 -4.34 -4.86 13.61
CA CYS A 324 -5.12 -6.08 13.83
C CYS A 324 -6.60 -5.69 14.01
N PRO A 325 -7.55 -6.48 13.50
CA PRO A 325 -8.99 -6.24 13.63
C PRO A 325 -9.50 -6.33 15.07
#